data_AF-A0A2V7S916-F1
#
_entry.id   AF-A0A2V7S916-F1
#
_cell.length_a   1.000
_cell.length_b   1.000
_cell.length_c   1.000
_cell.angle_alpha   90.00
_cell.angle_beta   90.00
_cell.angle_gamma   90.00
#
_symmetry.space_group_name_H-M   'P 1'
#
loop_
_entity.id
_entity.type
_entity.pdbx_description
1 polymer ?
#
loop_
_entity_poly.entity_id
_entity_poly.type
_entity_poly.pdbx_seq_one_letter_code
_entity_poly.pdbx_strand_id
1 'polypeptide(L)'
;MARLDSVLQAADTVRLRLADARTLLGVVAETGFAAKLPRDTMTLAEILVWGRAGRARKDSLHVVTAAAERTRLEDRMRQLDSLLVVTVVNKSYLPKDPEAERYQDYISLTFAYRNKGTKAIRAFEGDVTFLDAFGDTIYSAHLKVDEPIAPGRTRQEPGRIIKYNPLRVAHERLRNTALSKMKVVWQPSDVIFLDGTRLSLTADRETP
;
A
#
# COMPACT_ATOMS: atom_id res chain seq x y z
N MET A 1 28.59 2.93 -63.52
CA MET A 1 27.55 3.80 -62.93
C MET A 1 26.28 3.03 -62.54
N ALA A 2 25.74 2.09 -63.33
CA ALA A 2 24.44 1.44 -63.04
C ALA A 2 24.34 0.46 -61.85
N ARG A 3 25.47 -0.02 -61.29
CA ARG A 3 25.45 -0.99 -60.17
C ARG A 3 25.35 -0.36 -58.78
N LEU A 4 25.72 0.91 -58.62
CA LEU A 4 25.63 1.63 -57.33
C LEU A 4 24.20 2.10 -57.05
N ASP A 5 23.51 2.61 -58.07
CA ASP A 5 22.11 3.05 -57.95
C ASP A 5 21.15 1.89 -57.62
N SER A 6 21.43 0.67 -58.10
CA SER A 6 20.60 -0.51 -57.81
C SER A 6 20.72 -0.97 -56.36
N VAL A 7 21.89 -0.80 -55.72
CA VAL A 7 22.08 -1.10 -54.29
C VAL A 7 21.43 0.00 -53.44
N LEU A 8 21.44 1.25 -53.90
CA LEU A 8 20.82 2.38 -53.22
C LEU A 8 19.27 2.39 -53.36
N GLN A 9 18.70 1.97 -54.49
CA GLN A 9 17.25 1.80 -54.66
C GLN A 9 16.69 0.58 -53.90
N ALA A 10 17.49 -0.50 -53.75
CA ALA A 10 17.12 -1.63 -52.92
C ALA A 10 17.22 -1.33 -51.41
N ALA A 11 18.00 -0.31 -51.02
CA ALA A 11 18.22 0.06 -49.63
C ALA A 11 17.00 0.73 -48.96
N ASP A 12 16.05 1.25 -49.74
CA ASP A 12 14.96 2.09 -49.24
C ASP A 12 13.71 1.29 -48.79
N THR A 13 13.75 -0.05 -48.83
CA THR A 13 12.58 -0.88 -48.49
C THR A 13 12.89 -2.08 -47.60
N VAL A 14 13.69 -1.90 -46.55
CA VAL A 14 13.76 -2.90 -45.47
C VAL A 14 12.46 -2.83 -44.66
N ARG A 15 11.51 -3.73 -44.95
CA ARG A 15 10.26 -3.85 -44.17
C ARG A 15 10.58 -4.38 -42.76
N LEU A 16 10.60 -3.49 -41.78
CA LEU A 16 10.67 -3.84 -40.37
C LEU A 16 9.28 -4.11 -39.80
N ARG A 17 9.14 -5.18 -39.01
CA ARG A 17 7.95 -5.36 -38.18
C ARG A 17 7.92 -4.30 -37.10
N LEU A 18 6.72 -3.84 -36.74
CA LEU A 18 6.54 -2.81 -35.70
C LEU A 18 7.17 -3.19 -34.36
N ALA A 19 7.16 -4.47 -33.99
CA ALA A 19 7.82 -4.96 -32.77
C ALA A 19 9.35 -4.83 -32.83
N ASP A 20 9.94 -5.04 -34.00
CA ASP A 20 11.37 -4.91 -34.23
C ASP A 20 11.77 -3.42 -34.24
N ALA A 21 10.99 -2.56 -34.90
CA ALA A 21 11.18 -1.10 -34.87
C ALA A 21 11.11 -0.53 -33.44
N ARG A 22 10.14 -0.97 -32.62
CA ARG A 22 10.02 -0.59 -31.20
C ARG A 22 11.22 -1.05 -30.37
N THR A 23 11.76 -2.22 -30.67
CA THR A 23 12.95 -2.74 -29.98
C THR A 23 14.15 -1.85 -30.30
N LEU A 24 14.37 -1.46 -31.56
CA LEU A 24 15.46 -0.57 -31.96
C LEU A 24 15.33 0.82 -31.36
N LEU A 25 14.12 1.42 -31.37
CA LEU A 25 13.86 2.69 -30.71
C LEU A 25 14.14 2.62 -29.20
N GLY A 26 13.76 1.50 -28.56
CA GLY A 26 14.06 1.25 -27.15
C GLY A 26 15.57 1.16 -26.88
N VAL A 27 16.33 0.49 -27.75
CA VAL A 27 17.80 0.44 -27.65
C VAL A 27 18.39 1.84 -27.68
N VAL A 28 18.01 2.69 -28.64
CA VAL A 28 18.53 4.06 -28.76
C VAL A 28 18.19 4.91 -27.52
N ALA A 29 16.96 4.82 -27.01
CA ALA A 29 16.55 5.53 -25.80
C ALA A 29 17.35 5.11 -24.55
N GLU A 30 17.76 3.85 -24.49
CA GLU A 30 18.53 3.30 -23.36
C GLU A 30 20.03 3.61 -23.44
N THR A 31 20.56 4.00 -24.61
CA THR A 31 21.98 4.35 -24.79
C THR A 31 22.36 5.76 -24.30
N GLY A 32 21.42 6.49 -23.70
CA GLY A 32 21.68 7.78 -23.08
C GLY A 32 22.62 7.68 -21.86
N PHE A 33 23.79 8.31 -21.97
CA PHE A 33 24.77 8.72 -20.95
C PHE A 33 25.36 7.70 -19.94
N ALA A 34 24.83 6.47 -19.76
CA ALA A 34 25.42 5.52 -18.80
C ALA A 34 25.27 4.01 -19.11
N ALA A 35 24.66 3.59 -20.22
CA ALA A 35 24.40 2.18 -20.50
C ALA A 35 25.43 1.52 -21.45
N LYS A 36 25.68 0.22 -21.26
CA LYS A 36 26.46 -0.64 -22.18
C LYS A 36 25.89 -0.52 -23.60
N LEU A 37 26.70 -0.01 -24.53
CA LEU A 37 26.34 0.14 -25.93
C LEU A 37 26.37 -1.23 -26.67
N PRO A 38 25.56 -1.41 -27.72
CA PRO A 38 25.83 -2.41 -28.76
C PRO A 38 27.24 -2.22 -29.32
N ARG A 39 27.88 -3.28 -29.84
CA ARG A 39 29.20 -3.14 -30.47
C ARG A 39 29.06 -2.56 -31.87
N ASP A 40 30.00 -1.70 -32.27
CA ASP A 40 29.97 -0.97 -33.55
C ASP A 40 29.97 -1.87 -34.80
N THR A 41 30.31 -3.16 -34.66
CA THR A 41 30.33 -4.14 -35.76
C THR A 41 29.07 -5.01 -35.85
N MET A 42 28.06 -4.79 -34.99
CA MET A 42 26.84 -5.61 -34.98
C MET A 42 25.91 -5.26 -36.16
N THR A 43 25.37 -6.30 -36.78
CA THR A 43 24.28 -6.20 -37.75
C THR A 43 22.96 -5.80 -37.06
N LEU A 44 22.00 -5.30 -37.83
CA LEU A 44 20.66 -4.95 -37.32
C LEU A 44 19.96 -6.12 -36.61
N ALA A 45 20.15 -7.34 -37.13
CA ALA A 45 19.61 -8.55 -36.51
C ALA A 45 20.25 -8.85 -35.14
N GLU A 46 21.56 -8.67 -35.02
CA GLU A 46 22.29 -8.82 -33.75
C GLU A 46 21.88 -7.76 -32.73
N ILE A 47 21.66 -6.50 -33.16
CA ILE A 47 21.16 -5.43 -32.30
C ILE A 47 19.75 -5.75 -31.78
N LEU A 48 18.88 -6.32 -32.62
CA LEU A 48 17.55 -6.78 -32.19
C LEU A 48 17.64 -7.88 -31.13
N VAL A 49 18.50 -8.89 -31.34
CA VAL A 49 18.73 -9.97 -30.36
C VAL A 49 19.28 -9.39 -29.06
N TRP A 50 20.24 -8.48 -29.14
CA TRP A 50 20.81 -7.80 -28.00
C TRP A 50 19.77 -6.98 -27.21
N GLY A 51 18.95 -6.18 -27.91
CA GLY A 51 17.91 -5.35 -27.29
C GLY A 51 16.83 -6.19 -26.60
N ARG A 52 16.40 -7.29 -27.24
CA ARG A 52 15.46 -8.23 -26.62
C ARG A 52 16.05 -8.91 -25.39
N ALA A 53 17.31 -9.35 -25.45
CA ALA A 53 17.99 -9.96 -24.31
C ALA A 53 18.18 -8.96 -23.16
N GLY A 54 18.52 -7.70 -23.46
CA GLY A 54 18.60 -6.62 -22.49
C GLY A 54 17.27 -6.36 -21.79
N ARG A 55 16.19 -6.25 -22.57
CA ARG A 55 14.83 -6.08 -22.05
C ARG A 55 14.40 -7.25 -21.17
N ALA A 56 14.60 -8.49 -21.63
CA ALA A 56 14.27 -9.69 -20.86
C ALA A 56 15.02 -9.74 -19.51
N ARG A 57 16.29 -9.32 -19.47
CA ARG A 57 17.07 -9.22 -18.22
C ARG A 57 16.49 -8.15 -17.28
N LYS A 58 16.12 -6.98 -17.80
CA LYS A 58 15.47 -5.92 -17.00
C LYS A 58 14.12 -6.35 -16.48
N ASP A 59 13.27 -6.92 -17.34
CA ASP A 59 11.96 -7.42 -16.95
C ASP A 59 12.10 -8.51 -15.87
N SER A 60 13.05 -9.44 -16.02
CA SER A 60 13.34 -10.45 -15.01
C SER A 60 13.82 -9.83 -13.70
N LEU A 61 14.73 -8.85 -13.76
CA LEU A 61 15.22 -8.13 -12.59
C LEU A 61 14.08 -7.38 -11.90
N HIS A 62 13.22 -6.69 -12.65
CA HIS A 62 12.07 -5.95 -12.15
C HIS A 62 11.03 -6.87 -11.48
N VAL A 63 10.79 -8.05 -12.07
CA VAL A 63 9.91 -9.07 -11.47
C VAL A 63 10.51 -9.59 -10.16
N VAL A 64 11.81 -9.90 -10.14
CA VAL A 64 12.50 -10.38 -8.94
C VAL A 64 12.55 -9.30 -7.84
N THR A 65 12.84 -8.05 -8.18
CA THR A 65 12.85 -6.94 -7.21
C THR A 65 11.45 -6.66 -6.69
N ALA A 66 10.43 -6.61 -7.57
CA ALA A 66 9.04 -6.44 -7.14
C ALA A 66 8.55 -7.58 -6.24
N ALA A 67 8.94 -8.83 -6.53
CA ALA A 67 8.62 -9.98 -5.68
C ALA A 67 9.32 -9.89 -4.31
N ALA A 68 10.60 -9.48 -4.29
CA ALA A 68 11.35 -9.28 -3.05
C ALA A 68 10.75 -8.17 -2.18
N GLU A 69 10.37 -7.03 -2.77
CA GLU A 69 9.70 -5.94 -2.04
C GLU A 69 8.34 -6.37 -1.48
N ARG A 70 7.53 -7.10 -2.26
CA ARG A 70 6.25 -7.66 -1.78
C ARG A 70 6.46 -8.57 -0.57
N THR A 71 7.45 -9.46 -0.64
CA THR A 71 7.77 -10.37 0.46
C THR A 71 8.15 -9.59 1.73
N ARG A 72 9.00 -8.56 1.61
CA ARG A 72 9.38 -7.71 2.74
C ARG A 72 8.21 -6.96 3.36
N LEU A 73 7.30 -6.44 2.52
CA LEU A 73 6.10 -5.76 2.99
C LEU A 73 5.17 -6.72 3.72
N GLU A 74 4.93 -7.90 3.16
CA GLU A 74 4.12 -8.95 3.80
C GLU A 74 4.71 -9.39 5.15
N ASP A 75 6.02 -9.55 5.24
CA ASP A 75 6.70 -9.90 6.49
C ASP A 75 6.56 -8.78 7.53
N ARG A 76 6.69 -7.51 7.14
CA ARG A 76 6.45 -6.36 8.04
C ARG A 76 5.00 -6.28 8.49
N MET A 77 4.03 -6.51 7.59
CA MET A 77 2.61 -6.58 7.94
C MET A 77 2.36 -7.67 8.98
N ARG A 78 2.89 -8.88 8.75
CA ARG A 78 2.77 -10.00 9.70
C ARG A 78 3.39 -9.67 11.06
N GLN A 79 4.54 -9.01 11.07
CA GLN A 79 5.16 -8.54 12.31
C GLN A 79 4.24 -7.56 13.04
N LEU A 80 3.73 -6.53 12.36
CA LEU A 80 2.81 -5.56 12.96
C LEU A 80 1.51 -6.19 13.47
N ASP A 81 0.90 -7.08 12.70
CA ASP A 81 -0.33 -7.80 13.06
C ASP A 81 -0.12 -8.68 14.31
N SER A 82 1.09 -9.22 14.50
CA SER A 82 1.42 -10.03 15.67
C SER A 82 1.58 -9.22 16.96
N LEU A 83 1.88 -7.92 16.85
CA LEU A 83 2.21 -7.07 18.00
C LEU A 83 0.99 -6.50 18.72
N LEU A 84 -0.04 -6.12 17.98
CA LEU A 84 -1.17 -5.37 18.52
C LEU A 84 -2.49 -5.95 18.05
N VAL A 85 -3.37 -6.22 18.99
CA VAL A 85 -4.78 -6.51 18.68
C VAL A 85 -5.62 -5.31 19.03
N VAL A 86 -6.38 -4.84 18.04
CA VAL A 86 -7.41 -3.82 18.22
C VAL A 86 -8.77 -4.50 18.21
N THR A 87 -9.56 -4.23 19.24
CA THR A 87 -10.92 -4.72 19.38
C THR A 87 -11.87 -3.57 19.64
N VAL A 88 -13.10 -3.69 19.15
CA VAL A 88 -14.18 -2.74 19.48
C VAL A 88 -15.02 -3.41 20.56
N VAL A 89 -15.01 -2.85 21.76
CA VAL A 89 -15.71 -3.43 22.92
C VAL A 89 -17.13 -2.90 23.08
N ASN A 90 -17.40 -1.70 22.57
CA ASN A 90 -18.74 -1.12 22.63
C ASN A 90 -19.01 -0.23 21.42
N LYS A 91 -20.26 -0.24 20.97
CA LYS A 91 -20.80 0.67 19.96
C LYS A 91 -22.17 1.14 20.42
N SER A 92 -22.32 2.45 20.62
CA SER A 92 -23.60 3.04 21.02
C SER A 92 -23.95 4.26 20.16
N TYR A 93 -25.24 4.55 20.10
CA TYR A 93 -25.76 5.77 19.48
C TYR A 93 -26.25 6.70 20.59
N LEU A 94 -25.83 7.96 20.52
CA LEU A 94 -26.11 9.00 21.48
C LEU A 94 -26.99 10.05 20.79
N PRO A 95 -28.33 10.00 20.96
CA PRO A 95 -29.24 10.93 20.29
C PRO A 95 -29.08 12.33 20.87
N LYS A 96 -29.35 13.37 20.08
CA LYS A 96 -29.42 14.75 20.55
C LYS A 96 -30.27 14.85 21.82
N ASP A 97 -29.68 15.45 22.85
CA ASP A 97 -30.27 15.62 24.17
C ASP A 97 -29.77 16.96 24.76
N PRO A 98 -30.53 18.06 24.58
CA PRO A 98 -30.13 19.37 25.07
C PRO A 98 -29.99 19.47 26.59
N GLU A 99 -30.74 18.67 27.35
CA GLU A 99 -30.69 18.65 28.83
C GLU A 99 -29.36 18.04 29.32
N ALA A 100 -28.78 17.13 28.53
CA ALA A 100 -27.46 16.57 28.75
C ALA A 100 -26.34 17.31 27.98
N GLU A 101 -26.59 18.57 27.57
CA GLU A 101 -25.66 19.41 26.79
C GLU A 101 -25.22 18.80 25.43
N ARG A 102 -25.99 17.84 24.91
CA ARG A 102 -25.68 17.11 23.67
C ARG A 102 -26.52 17.64 22.52
N TYR A 103 -26.04 18.68 21.84
CA TYR A 103 -26.81 19.36 20.78
C TYR A 103 -26.86 18.64 19.42
N GLN A 104 -26.14 17.53 19.26
CA GLN A 104 -26.05 16.77 18.02
C GLN A 104 -26.11 15.27 18.30
N ASP A 105 -26.44 14.49 17.27
CA ASP A 105 -26.37 13.04 17.34
C ASP A 105 -24.92 12.56 17.22
N TYR A 106 -24.56 11.54 17.98
CA TYR A 106 -23.23 10.93 17.92
C TYR A 106 -23.30 9.40 17.88
N ILE A 107 -22.26 8.81 17.31
CA ILE A 107 -21.94 7.38 17.45
C ILE A 107 -20.70 7.30 18.34
N SER A 108 -20.75 6.50 19.39
CA SER A 108 -19.61 6.24 20.27
C SER A 108 -19.05 4.85 19.98
N LEU A 109 -17.75 4.76 19.73
CA LEU A 109 -17.01 3.52 19.53
C LEU A 109 -15.93 3.39 20.59
N THR A 110 -15.99 2.36 21.40
CA THR A 110 -14.99 2.10 22.44
C THR A 110 -14.03 1.04 21.94
N PHE A 111 -12.74 1.36 21.94
CA PHE A 111 -11.68 0.47 21.50
C PHE A 111 -10.91 -0.07 22.70
N ALA A 112 -10.50 -1.33 22.61
CA ALA A 112 -9.52 -1.92 23.49
C ALA A 112 -8.36 -2.48 22.69
N TYR A 113 -7.15 -2.13 23.11
CA TYR A 113 -5.90 -2.46 22.48
C TYR A 113 -5.11 -3.37 23.39
N ARG A 114 -4.66 -4.51 22.86
CA ARG A 114 -3.82 -5.44 23.59
C ARG A 114 -2.46 -5.55 22.93
N ASN A 115 -1.41 -5.20 23.67
CA ASN A 115 -0.04 -5.46 23.27
C ASN A 115 0.26 -6.95 23.45
N LYS A 116 0.45 -7.67 22.35
CA LYS A 116 0.88 -9.07 22.31
C LYS A 116 2.39 -9.23 22.15
N GLY A 117 3.09 -8.14 21.83
CA GLY A 117 4.53 -8.13 21.72
C GLY A 117 5.23 -8.26 23.07
N THR A 118 6.55 -8.40 22.99
CA THR A 118 7.46 -8.45 24.15
C THR A 118 7.98 -7.08 24.56
N LYS A 119 7.86 -6.08 23.68
CA LYS A 119 8.28 -4.70 23.91
C LYS A 119 7.12 -3.81 24.29
N ALA A 120 7.37 -2.83 25.16
CA ALA A 120 6.38 -1.82 25.50
C ALA A 120 6.15 -0.89 24.30
N ILE A 121 4.89 -0.73 23.89
CA ILE A 121 4.49 0.18 22.82
C ILE A 121 4.35 1.57 23.44
N ARG A 122 4.90 2.58 22.77
CA ARG A 122 4.74 3.99 23.13
C ARG A 122 3.54 4.60 22.40
N ALA A 123 3.47 4.38 21.10
CA ALA A 123 2.42 4.90 20.23
C ALA A 123 2.23 3.97 19.02
N PHE A 124 1.05 4.01 18.41
CA PHE A 124 0.76 3.27 17.19
C PHE A 124 -0.29 3.99 16.34
N GLU A 125 -0.29 3.67 15.06
CA GLU A 125 -1.31 4.13 14.11
C GLU A 125 -1.68 3.05 13.10
N GLY A 126 -2.84 3.20 12.49
CA GLY A 126 -3.38 2.29 11.49
C GLY A 126 -4.85 2.52 11.23
N ASP A 127 -5.45 1.68 10.39
CA ASP A 127 -6.84 1.80 9.99
C ASP A 127 -7.69 0.66 10.55
N VAL A 128 -8.83 1.01 11.15
CA VAL A 128 -9.89 0.05 11.47
C VAL A 128 -10.99 0.16 10.43
N THR A 129 -11.33 -0.98 9.83
CA THR A 129 -12.43 -1.09 8.88
C THR A 129 -13.52 -2.00 9.43
N PHE A 130 -14.75 -1.50 9.42
CA PHE A 130 -15.97 -2.22 9.75
C PHE A 130 -16.59 -2.74 8.46
N LEU A 131 -16.70 -4.06 8.35
CA LEU A 131 -17.32 -4.76 7.23
C LEU A 131 -18.66 -5.35 7.67
N ASP A 132 -19.60 -5.47 6.75
CA ASP A 132 -20.81 -6.25 6.97
C ASP A 132 -20.58 -7.77 6.84
N ALA A 133 -21.66 -8.54 6.93
CA ALA A 133 -21.61 -10.00 6.82
C ALA A 133 -21.16 -10.50 5.43
N PHE A 134 -21.31 -9.69 4.39
CA PHE A 134 -20.92 -10.01 3.01
C PHE A 134 -19.50 -9.52 2.68
N GLY A 135 -18.89 -8.72 3.58
CA GLY A 135 -17.55 -8.17 3.41
C GLY A 135 -17.53 -6.76 2.83
N ASP A 136 -18.69 -6.10 2.66
CA ASP A 136 -18.74 -4.73 2.19
C ASP A 136 -18.38 -3.75 3.31
N THR A 137 -17.62 -2.72 2.96
CA THR A 137 -17.24 -1.67 3.91
C THR A 137 -18.45 -0.86 4.36
N ILE A 138 -18.70 -0.89 5.67
CA ILE A 138 -19.65 -0.02 6.37
C ILE A 138 -19.00 1.32 6.68
N TYR A 139 -17.80 1.27 7.27
CA TYR A 139 -17.10 2.45 7.76
C TYR A 139 -15.61 2.13 7.97
N SER A 140 -14.74 3.12 7.77
CA SER A 140 -13.32 3.01 8.11
C SER A 140 -12.90 4.24 8.92
N ALA A 141 -12.02 4.04 9.88
CA ALA A 141 -11.44 5.09 10.68
C ALA A 141 -9.94 4.88 10.86
N HIS A 142 -9.19 5.97 10.67
CA HIS A 142 -7.79 6.03 11.05
C HIS A 142 -7.68 6.21 12.57
N LEU A 143 -6.94 5.30 13.21
CA LEU A 143 -6.60 5.35 14.62
C LEU A 143 -5.15 5.79 14.76
N LYS A 144 -4.92 6.74 15.67
CA LYS A 144 -3.60 7.20 16.07
C LYS A 144 -3.63 7.35 17.59
N VAL A 145 -2.83 6.55 18.28
CA VAL A 145 -2.85 6.43 19.73
C VAL A 145 -1.50 6.76 20.32
N ASP A 146 -1.53 7.76 21.20
CA ASP A 146 -0.49 8.42 21.98
C ASP A 146 0.29 7.67 23.04
N GLU A 147 -0.34 6.59 23.49
CA GLU A 147 -0.35 6.27 24.91
C GLU A 147 0.25 4.89 25.16
N PRO A 148 1.14 4.77 26.16
CA PRO A 148 1.96 3.59 26.30
C PRO A 148 1.16 2.36 26.73
N ILE A 149 1.50 1.21 26.15
CA ILE A 149 0.93 -0.09 26.48
C ILE A 149 2.07 -1.08 26.76
N ALA A 150 2.20 -1.48 28.02
CA ALA A 150 3.19 -2.47 28.43
C ALA A 150 2.92 -3.85 27.80
N PRO A 151 3.95 -4.71 27.66
CA PRO A 151 3.82 -6.05 27.09
C PRO A 151 2.72 -6.87 27.77
N GLY A 152 1.89 -7.56 27.00
CA GLY A 152 0.81 -8.40 27.50
C GLY A 152 -0.38 -7.65 28.09
N ARG A 153 -0.33 -6.32 28.24
CA ARG A 153 -1.41 -5.52 28.82
C ARG A 153 -2.44 -5.12 27.77
N THR A 154 -3.67 -4.97 28.25
CA THR A 154 -4.78 -4.40 27.49
C THR A 154 -5.09 -3.02 28.04
N ARG A 155 -5.33 -2.08 27.14
CA ARG A 155 -5.76 -0.72 27.43
C ARG A 155 -7.08 -0.46 26.72
N GLN A 156 -8.06 0.04 27.45
CA GLN A 156 -9.33 0.47 26.90
C GLN A 156 -9.35 1.99 26.88
N GLU A 157 -9.66 2.58 25.73
CA GLU A 157 -9.84 4.02 25.60
C GLU A 157 -11.28 4.43 25.91
N PRO A 158 -11.50 5.70 26.31
CA PRO A 158 -12.82 6.30 26.27
C PRO A 158 -13.48 6.14 24.90
N GLY A 159 -14.81 6.11 24.87
CA GLY A 159 -15.55 6.01 23.62
C GLY A 159 -15.22 7.16 22.66
N ARG A 160 -14.69 6.81 21.49
CA ARG A 160 -14.40 7.76 20.42
C ARG A 160 -15.72 8.25 19.83
N ILE A 161 -15.91 9.57 19.87
CA ILE A 161 -17.15 10.22 19.46
C ILE A 161 -17.09 10.60 17.98
N ILE A 162 -18.04 10.09 17.21
CA ILE A 162 -18.23 10.41 15.80
C ILE A 162 -19.53 11.21 15.67
N LYS A 163 -19.45 12.42 15.13
CA LYS A 163 -20.64 13.22 14.79
C LYS A 163 -21.46 12.47 13.74
N TYR A 164 -22.70 12.14 14.07
CA TYR A 164 -23.61 11.46 13.14
C TYR A 164 -24.06 12.45 12.06
N ASN A 165 -24.10 11.97 10.82
CA ASN A 165 -24.62 12.72 9.69
C ASN A 165 -25.55 11.78 8.91
N PRO A 166 -26.88 12.02 8.94
CA PRO A 166 -27.84 11.14 8.27
C PRO A 166 -27.66 11.13 6.74
N LEU A 167 -27.08 12.17 6.14
CA LEU A 167 -26.82 12.20 4.70
C LEU A 167 -25.65 11.29 4.28
N ARG A 168 -24.89 10.76 5.24
CA ARG A 168 -23.78 9.84 4.98
C ARG A 168 -24.24 8.41 5.19
N VAL A 169 -24.41 7.67 4.09
CA VAL A 169 -24.76 6.24 4.10
C VAL A 169 -23.86 5.43 5.05
N ALA A 170 -22.55 5.72 5.08
CA ALA A 170 -21.63 5.06 6.01
C ALA A 170 -22.00 5.27 7.49
N HIS A 171 -22.47 6.47 7.86
CA HIS A 171 -22.90 6.77 9.23
C HIS A 171 -24.22 6.07 9.55
N GLU A 172 -25.16 6.04 8.61
CA GLU A 172 -26.42 5.30 8.75
C GLU A 172 -26.16 3.80 8.93
N ARG A 173 -25.33 3.20 8.07
CA ARG A 173 -24.95 1.78 8.16
C ARG A 173 -24.21 1.47 9.46
N LEU A 174 -23.27 2.33 9.88
CA LEU A 174 -22.54 2.19 11.14
C LEU A 174 -23.48 2.27 12.35
N ARG A 175 -24.47 3.17 12.33
CA ARG A 175 -25.49 3.27 13.37
C ARG A 175 -26.37 2.01 13.41
N ASN A 176 -26.97 1.66 12.29
CA ASN A 176 -28.08 0.70 12.20
C ASN A 176 -27.62 -0.77 12.31
N THR A 177 -26.40 -1.07 11.87
CA THR A 177 -25.87 -2.43 11.95
C THR A 177 -25.38 -2.70 13.37
N ALA A 178 -25.79 -3.80 14.01
CA ALA A 178 -25.28 -4.14 15.34
C ALA A 178 -23.80 -4.55 15.28
N LEU A 179 -23.01 -4.26 16.32
CA LEU A 179 -21.58 -4.61 16.34
C LEU A 179 -21.35 -6.13 16.18
N SER A 180 -22.23 -6.96 16.73
CA SER A 180 -22.20 -8.43 16.57
C SER A 180 -22.42 -8.91 15.14
N LYS A 181 -22.95 -8.06 14.26
CA LYS A 181 -23.16 -8.33 12.82
C LYS A 181 -22.07 -7.70 11.95
N MET A 182 -21.06 -7.07 12.56
CA MET A 182 -19.94 -6.47 11.86
C MET A 182 -18.70 -7.34 12.01
N LYS A 183 -17.89 -7.41 10.96
CA LYS A 183 -16.52 -7.87 11.05
C LYS A 183 -15.61 -6.65 11.16
N VAL A 184 -14.79 -6.61 12.21
CA VAL A 184 -13.81 -5.54 12.42
C VAL A 184 -12.45 -6.03 11.93
N VAL A 185 -11.84 -5.30 11.01
CA VAL A 185 -10.51 -5.56 10.48
C VAL A 185 -9.59 -4.43 10.91
N TRP A 186 -8.46 -4.79 11.51
CA TRP A 186 -7.40 -3.87 11.89
C TRP A 186 -6.25 -4.00 10.90
N GLN A 187 -5.74 -2.87 10.42
CA GLN A 187 -4.58 -2.77 9.54
C GLN A 187 -3.59 -1.80 10.19
N PRO A 188 -2.61 -2.29 10.96
CA PRO A 188 -1.59 -1.43 11.55
C PRO A 188 -0.77 -0.78 10.44
N SER A 189 -0.32 0.46 10.62
CA SER A 189 0.60 1.15 9.71
C SER A 189 1.96 1.40 10.36
N ASP A 190 1.96 1.79 11.65
CA ASP A 190 3.16 2.13 12.38
C ASP A 190 3.05 1.80 13.87
N VAL A 191 4.14 1.35 14.47
CA VAL A 191 4.28 1.12 15.90
C VAL A 191 5.63 1.68 16.36
N ILE A 192 5.59 2.55 17.36
CA ILE A 192 6.78 3.08 18.02
C ILE A 192 6.87 2.48 19.42
N PHE A 193 8.02 1.92 19.75
CA PHE A 193 8.29 1.32 21.06
C PHE A 193 8.90 2.34 22.03
N LEU A 194 8.81 2.07 23.33
CA LEU A 194 9.41 2.93 24.36
C LEU A 194 10.95 2.95 24.31
N ASP A 195 11.57 1.92 23.73
CA ASP A 195 13.03 1.86 23.53
C ASP A 195 13.52 2.71 22.34
N GLY A 196 12.61 3.41 21.66
CA GLY A 196 12.91 4.26 20.51
C GLY A 196 12.90 3.52 19.17
N THR A 197 12.80 2.18 19.16
CA THR A 197 12.67 1.42 17.91
C THR A 197 11.30 1.64 17.27
N ARG A 198 11.25 1.56 15.95
CA ARG A 198 10.03 1.77 15.15
C ARG A 198 9.86 0.63 14.15
N LEU A 199 8.62 0.22 13.95
CA LEU A 199 8.23 -0.68 12.88
C LEU A 199 7.16 0.01 12.03
N SER A 200 7.46 0.22 10.74
CA SER A 200 6.57 0.92 9.81
C SER A 200 6.38 0.15 8.51
N LEU A 201 5.18 0.26 7.94
CA LEU A 201 4.85 -0.31 6.64
C LEU A 201 5.38 0.51 5.47
N THR A 202 5.51 1.82 5.63
CA THR A 202 6.23 2.62 4.65
C THR A 202 7.73 2.52 4.96
N ALA A 203 8.54 2.19 3.95
CA ALA A 203 9.99 2.24 4.08
C ALA A 203 10.40 3.62 4.61
N ASP A 204 11.31 3.62 5.59
CA ASP A 204 11.70 4.77 6.42
C ASP A 204 11.43 6.11 5.75
N ARG A 205 10.43 6.84 6.26
CA ARG A 205 10.50 8.30 6.18
C ARG A 205 11.71 8.66 7.03
N GLU A 206 12.89 8.71 6.42
CA GLU A 206 14.03 9.46 6.92
C GLU A 206 13.48 10.82 7.36
N THR A 207 13.43 11.03 8.66
CA THR A 207 13.11 12.32 9.26
C THR A 207 14.16 13.32 8.75
N PRO A 208 13.75 14.51 8.28
CA PRO A 208 14.69 15.57 7.91
C PRO A 208 15.50 16.08 9.11
#